data_AF-A0A9D6IC76-F1
#
_entry.id   AF-A0A9D6IC76-F1
#
_cell.length_a   1.000
_cell.length_b   1.000
_cell.length_c   1.000
_cell.angle_alpha   90.00
_cell.angle_beta   90.00
_cell.angle_gamma   90.00
#
_symmetry.space_group_name_H-M   'P 1'
#
loop_
_entity.id
_entity.type
_entity.pdbx_description
1 polymer ?
#
loop_
_entity_poly.entity_id
_entity_poly.type
_entity_poly.pdbx_seq_one_letter_code
_entity_poly.pdbx_strand_id
1 'polypeptide(L)' 'MIRFLAGLCIFGLAAASLSAGGDDAKDPKNWTPVRIRGGQEAPEFEDIAQWLNSPTLTMKALKGKVVVIHFMAFG' A
#
# COMPACT_ATOMS: atom_id res chain seq x y z
N MET A 1 19.00 34.38 52.01
CA MET A 1 19.40 33.08 52.59
C MET A 1 18.27 32.08 52.35
N ILE A 2 18.52 31.02 51.55
CA ILE A 2 18.24 29.58 51.82
C ILE A 2 16.91 29.26 52.58
N ARG A 3 15.95 28.39 52.20
CA ARG A 3 15.85 27.17 51.32
C ARG A 3 14.36 26.68 51.31
N PHE A 4 14.10 25.57 50.58
CA PHE A 4 12.94 24.64 50.56
C PHE A 4 11.90 24.95 49.47
N LEU A 5 11.82 24.26 48.32
CA LEU A 5 11.88 22.83 47.94
C LEU A 5 10.69 22.00 48.47
N ALA A 6 9.58 22.02 47.73
CA ALA A 6 8.53 21.00 47.63
C ALA A 6 7.63 21.44 46.45
N GLY A 7 7.52 20.72 45.34
CA GLY A 7 7.11 19.33 45.29
C GLY A 7 5.62 19.30 44.94
N LEU A 8 5.27 19.46 43.67
CA LEU A 8 3.99 18.96 43.16
C LEU A 8 4.16 18.51 41.71
N CYS A 9 4.61 17.26 41.59
CA CYS A 9 4.41 16.44 40.41
C CYS A 9 2.90 16.35 40.15
N ILE A 10 2.37 17.19 39.27
CA ILE A 10 1.10 16.88 38.61
C ILE A 10 1.46 16.05 37.40
N PHE A 11 1.40 14.72 37.61
CA PHE A 11 1.39 13.71 36.58
C PHE A 11 0.26 14.04 35.60
N GLY A 12 0.61 14.69 34.49
CA GLY A 12 -0.23 14.70 33.29
C GLY A 12 -0.26 13.28 32.75
N LEU A 13 -1.28 12.51 33.15
CA LEU A 13 -1.53 11.18 32.62
C LEU A 13 -1.89 11.31 31.14
N ALA A 14 -0.88 11.26 30.28
CA ALA A 14 -1.03 11.10 28.84
C ALA A 14 -1.53 9.68 28.57
N ALA A 15 -2.86 9.48 28.63
CA ALA A 15 -3.48 8.30 28.05
C ALA A 15 -3.66 8.56 26.54
N ALA A 16 -2.55 8.59 25.80
CA ALA A 16 -2.62 8.32 24.37
C ALA A 16 -3.00 6.84 24.24
N SER A 17 -4.29 6.57 24.08
CA SER A 17 -4.78 5.23 23.72
C SER A 17 -4.17 4.88 22.36
N LEU A 18 -3.08 4.14 22.41
CA LEU A 18 -2.50 3.45 21.28
C LEU A 18 -3.53 2.40 20.86
N SER A 19 -4.45 2.74 19.95
CA SER A 19 -5.18 1.71 19.23
C SER A 19 -4.16 1.07 18.31
N ALA A 20 -3.59 -0.05 18.74
CA ALA A 20 -2.99 -1.01 17.84
C ALA A 20 -4.12 -1.53 16.93
N GLY A 21 -4.38 -0.78 15.85
CA GLY A 21 -5.14 -1.31 14.73
C GLY A 21 -4.33 -2.46 14.17
N GLY A 22 -4.86 -3.67 14.28
CA GLY A 22 -4.27 -4.84 13.65
C GLY A 22 -4.10 -4.55 12.15
N ASP A 23 -2.96 -4.96 11.61
CA ASP A 23 -2.68 -4.97 10.17
C ASP A 23 -3.61 -5.99 9.49
N ASP A 24 -4.89 -5.63 9.33
CA ASP A 24 -5.90 -6.37 8.57
C ASP A 24 -5.64 -6.32 7.05
N ALA A 25 -4.59 -5.59 6.63
CA ALA A 25 -4.23 -5.33 5.24
C ALA A 25 -3.74 -6.58 4.47
N LYS A 26 -3.64 -7.75 5.12
CA LYS A 26 -3.10 -8.97 4.52
C LYS A 26 -4.10 -10.11 4.30
N ASP A 27 -5.39 -9.94 4.65
CA ASP A 27 -6.40 -10.92 4.23
C ASP A 27 -6.77 -10.66 2.76
N PRO A 28 -6.48 -11.59 1.82
CA PRO A 28 -6.84 -11.43 0.41
C PRO A 28 -8.36 -11.27 0.18
N LYS A 29 -9.20 -11.64 1.15
CA LYS A 29 -10.65 -11.44 1.09
C LYS A 29 -11.09 -10.00 1.38
N ASN A 30 -10.23 -9.18 1.98
CA ASN A 30 -10.54 -7.80 2.35
C ASN A 30 -9.97 -6.77 1.35
N TRP A 31 -9.82 -7.16 0.08
CA TRP A 31 -9.37 -6.24 -0.96
C TRP A 31 -10.44 -5.19 -1.24
N THR A 32 -10.16 -3.94 -0.87
CA THR A 32 -10.97 -2.79 -1.26
C THR A 32 -10.40 -2.19 -2.55
N PRO A 33 -11.10 -2.28 -3.69
CA PRO A 33 -10.59 -1.72 -4.94
C PRO A 33 -10.40 -0.21 -4.81
N VAL A 34 -9.19 0.27 -5.09
CA VAL A 34 -8.90 1.70 -5.18
C VAL A 34 -9.57 2.24 -6.43
N ARG A 35 -10.56 3.13 -6.26
CA ARG A 35 -11.18 3.81 -7.39
C ARG A 35 -10.24 4.92 -7.89
N ILE A 36 -9.48 4.62 -8.93
CA ILE A 36 -8.68 5.62 -9.66
C ILE A 36 -9.65 6.58 -10.35
N ARG A 37 -9.63 7.86 -9.97
CA ARG A 37 -10.44 8.92 -10.61
C ARG A 37 -9.60 9.56 -11.73
N GLY A 38 -9.78 9.13 -12.98
CA GLY A 38 -9.17 9.79 -14.15
C GLY A 38 -8.52 8.86 -15.17
N GLY A 39 -7.81 9.46 -16.14
CA GLY A 39 -7.13 8.83 -17.28
C GLY A 39 -5.66 8.52 -17.03
N GLN A 40 -5.34 7.94 -15.87
CA GLN A 40 -3.98 7.46 -15.63
C GLN A 40 -3.68 6.34 -16.62
N GLU A 41 -2.73 6.59 -17.52
CA GLU A 41 -2.35 5.60 -18.52
C GLU A 41 -1.59 4.45 -17.84
N ALA A 42 -1.88 3.24 -18.28
CA ALA A 42 -1.07 2.09 -17.90
C ALA A 42 0.34 2.25 -18.47
N PRO A 43 1.40 2.01 -17.68
CA PRO A 43 2.77 2.00 -18.18
C PRO A 43 2.97 0.95 -19.27
N GLU A 44 4.00 1.13 -20.08
CA GLU A 44 4.41 0.11 -21.05
C GLU A 44 5.06 -1.10 -20.36
N PHE A 45 5.02 -2.26 -21.02
CA PHE A 45 5.77 -3.42 -20.57
C PHE A 45 7.27 -3.24 -20.86
N GLU A 46 8.01 -2.80 -19.85
CA GLU A 46 9.46 -2.65 -19.90
C GLU A 46 10.15 -3.81 -19.15
N ASP A 47 11.43 -4.06 -19.48
CA ASP A 47 12.30 -5.03 -18.80
C ASP A 47 11.79 -6.49 -18.74
N ILE A 48 10.95 -6.89 -19.70
CA ILE A 48 10.48 -8.27 -19.81
C ILE A 48 11.55 -9.13 -20.48
N ALA A 49 12.15 -10.05 -19.72
CA ALA A 49 13.17 -10.95 -20.23
C ALA A 49 12.64 -11.91 -21.32
N GLN A 50 11.43 -12.46 -21.15
CA GLN A 50 10.80 -13.34 -22.13
C GLN A 50 9.27 -13.32 -22.01
N TRP A 51 8.60 -13.44 -23.16
CA TRP A 51 7.16 -13.71 -23.24
C TRP A 51 6.93 -15.19 -23.47
N LEU A 52 6.04 -15.78 -22.68
CA LEU A 52 5.59 -17.15 -22.85
C LEU A 52 4.15 -17.14 -23.38
N ASN A 53 3.81 -18.12 -24.22
CA ASN A 53 2.47 -18.31 -24.81
C ASN A 53 1.95 -17.15 -25.68
N SER A 54 2.79 -16.19 -26.04
CA SER A 54 2.44 -15.10 -26.94
C SER A 54 3.69 -14.49 -27.59
N PRO A 55 3.55 -13.86 -28.76
CA PRO A 55 4.48 -12.83 -29.19
C PRO A 55 4.51 -11.66 -28.19
N THR A 56 5.51 -10.78 -28.30
CA THR A 56 5.63 -9.57 -27.47
C THR A 56 4.34 -8.76 -27.44
N LEU A 57 3.84 -8.44 -26.24
CA LEU A 57 2.67 -7.58 -26.05
C LEU A 57 3.11 -6.14 -25.79
N THR A 58 2.26 -5.19 -26.18
CA THR A 58 2.45 -3.75 -25.94
C THR A 58 1.12 -3.13 -25.52
N MET A 59 1.16 -2.01 -24.78
CA MET A 59 -0.06 -1.28 -24.41
C MET A 59 -0.88 -0.87 -25.63
N LYS A 60 -0.21 -0.49 -26.72
CA LYS A 60 -0.88 -0.12 -27.99
C LYS A 60 -1.70 -1.28 -28.56
N ALA A 61 -1.15 -2.49 -28.59
CA ALA A 61 -1.82 -3.67 -29.13
C ALA A 61 -3.03 -4.12 -28.27
N LEU A 62 -3.05 -3.73 -26.99
CA LEU A 62 -4.09 -4.10 -26.03
C LEU A 62 -5.20 -3.06 -25.87
N LYS A 63 -5.11 -1.90 -26.53
CA LYS A 63 -6.17 -0.87 -26.48
C LYS A 63 -7.52 -1.45 -26.92
N GLY A 64 -8.58 -1.08 -26.19
CA GLY A 64 -9.94 -1.59 -26.41
C GLY A 64 -10.24 -2.92 -25.70
N LYS A 65 -9.27 -3.50 -24.98
CA LYS A 65 -9.48 -4.68 -24.13
C LYS A 65 -9.36 -4.32 -22.66
N VAL A 66 -10.07 -5.07 -21.81
CA VAL A 66 -9.81 -5.10 -20.37
C VAL A 66 -8.66 -6.10 -20.14
N VAL A 67 -7.60 -5.65 -19.47
CA VAL A 67 -6.39 -6.43 -19.22
C VAL A 67 -6.18 -6.55 -17.72
N VAL A 68 -5.85 -7.75 -17.25
CA VAL A 68 -5.51 -8.03 -15.85
C VAL A 68 -4.03 -8.38 -15.77
N ILE A 69 -3.29 -7.69 -14.90
CA ILE A 69 -1.89 -7.99 -14.61
C ILE A 69 -1.82 -8.72 -13.28
N HIS A 70 -1.23 -9.91 -13.28
CA HIS A 70 -1.04 -10.72 -12.09
C HIS A 70 0.45 -10.99 -11.90
N PHE A 71 1.04 -10.36 -10.89
CA PHE A 71 2.44 -10.58 -10.52
C PHE A 71 2.54 -11.83 -9.64
N MET A 72 3.41 -12.76 -10.01
CA MET A 72 3.62 -14.00 -9.28
C MET A 72 5.08 -14.46 -9.36
N ALA A 73 5.49 -15.27 -8.39
CA ALA A 73 6.73 -16.04 -8.42
C ALA A 73 6.38 -17.50 -8.13
N PHE A 74 6.91 -18.42 -8.94
CA PHE A 74 6.75 -19.85 -8.71
C PHE A 74 7.91 -20.32 -7.84
N GLY A 75 7.62 -21.13 -6.82
CA GLY A 75 8.57 -21.66 -5.84
C GLY A 75 8.23 -23.09 -5.46
#